data_AF-A0A6M2DA95-F1
#
_entry.id   AF-A0A6M2DA95-F1
#
_cell.length_a   1.000
_cell.length_b   1.000
_cell.length_c   1.000
_cell.angle_alpha   90.00
_cell.angle_beta   90.00
_cell.angle_gamma   90.00
#
_symmetry.space_group_name_H-M   'P 1'
#
loop_
_entity.id
_entity.type
_entity.pdbx_description
1 polymer ?
#
loop_
_entity_poly.entity_id
_entity_poly.type
_entity_poly.pdbx_seq_one_letter_code
_entity_poly.pdbx_strand_id
1 'polypeptide(L)'
;MPEEKCFKELGCFRLGATFFHEIYRPFNFFPEEREHIDTRFVLYSRENAKRGELLKWSSTQEEVARLATFKASRPTKVLVHGWVDTVFFGAWLRKMTTAFLMVGDCNVIIVDWQGGNSLPYTQATANTRVVGAEIALLVNKLEKAFGAKRDTFHILGHSLGAHVAGYAGERLPGLGRITGLDPADPYFQHMPREVRLDPTDARLVDVLHTDGASVFDIYKAEGLGMY
;
A
#
# COMPACT_ATOMS: atom_id res chain seq x y z
N MET A 1 12.35 26.39 4.03
CA MET A 1 12.32 24.91 4.13
C MET A 1 12.03 24.38 2.74
N PRO A 2 12.56 23.21 2.32
CA PRO A 2 12.23 22.66 1.00
C PRO A 2 10.72 22.45 0.87
N GLU A 3 10.16 22.81 -0.30
CA GLU A 3 8.71 22.65 -0.59
C GLU A 3 8.37 21.19 -0.97
N GLU A 4 9.37 20.44 -1.43
CA GLU A 4 9.24 19.04 -1.84
C GLU A 4 10.48 18.22 -1.53
N LYS A 5 10.29 16.90 -1.38
CA LYS A 5 11.35 15.90 -1.24
C LYS A 5 11.21 14.89 -2.37
N CYS A 6 12.26 14.72 -3.17
CA CYS A 6 12.21 13.88 -4.37
C CYS A 6 13.05 12.60 -4.22
N PHE A 7 12.51 11.49 -4.72
CA PHE A 7 13.24 10.23 -4.88
C PHE A 7 13.23 9.85 -6.36
N LYS A 8 14.41 9.57 -6.92
CA LYS A 8 14.66 9.32 -8.36
C LYS A 8 13.46 8.76 -9.13
N GLU A 9 13.13 7.48 -8.93
CA GLU A 9 12.11 6.76 -9.69
C GLU A 9 10.67 7.04 -9.20
N LEU A 10 10.51 7.62 -8.01
CA LEU A 10 9.20 7.81 -7.36
C LEU A 10 8.64 9.23 -7.54
N GLY A 11 9.45 10.16 -8.05
CA GLY A 11 9.09 11.57 -8.19
C GLY A 11 9.20 12.33 -6.86
N CYS A 12 8.46 13.43 -6.76
CA CYS A 12 8.55 14.39 -5.67
C CYS A 12 7.31 14.35 -4.75
N PHE A 13 7.56 14.49 -3.46
CA PHE A 13 6.58 14.47 -2.38
C PHE A 13 6.56 15.86 -1.76
N ARG A 14 5.47 16.60 -1.98
CA ARG A 14 5.28 17.95 -1.46
C ARG A 14 4.72 17.96 -0.04
N LEU A 15 5.09 18.98 0.73
CA LEU A 15 4.37 19.43 1.92
C LEU A 15 3.50 20.63 1.56
N GLY A 16 2.33 20.77 2.20
CA GLY A 16 1.37 21.83 1.87
C GLY A 16 0.42 21.47 0.70
N ALA A 17 -0.55 22.35 0.43
CA ALA A 17 -1.75 22.10 -0.40
C ALA A 17 -2.74 21.12 0.25
N THR A 18 -3.25 20.13 -0.48
CA THR A 18 -4.29 19.18 -0.03
C THR A 18 -3.87 18.32 1.17
N PHE A 19 -2.57 18.17 1.43
CA PHE A 19 -2.04 17.34 2.51
C PHE A 19 -2.04 18.03 3.89
N PHE A 20 -2.33 19.32 3.97
CA PHE A 20 -2.42 20.05 5.25
C PHE A 20 -3.87 20.38 5.58
N HIS A 21 -4.26 20.15 6.84
CA HIS A 21 -5.53 20.59 7.38
C HIS A 21 -5.36 20.93 8.86
N GLU A 22 -5.85 22.09 9.29
CA GLU A 22 -5.62 22.62 10.65
C GLU A 22 -6.11 21.68 11.76
N ILE A 23 -7.20 20.96 11.51
CA ILE A 23 -7.81 20.00 12.46
C ILE A 23 -7.37 18.56 12.19
N TYR A 24 -7.65 18.04 11.00
CA TYR A 24 -7.50 16.61 10.68
C TYR A 24 -6.07 16.16 10.33
N ARG A 25 -5.18 17.10 9.94
CA ARG A 25 -3.79 16.80 9.57
C ARG A 25 -2.84 17.98 9.86
N PRO A 26 -2.68 18.36 11.14
CA PRO A 26 -1.97 19.58 11.53
C PRO A 26 -0.45 19.47 11.42
N PHE A 27 0.12 18.28 11.62
CA PHE A 27 1.56 18.07 11.55
C PHE A 27 1.92 17.16 10.39
N ASN A 28 2.53 17.72 9.34
CA ASN A 28 2.99 16.94 8.19
C ASN A 28 4.51 16.83 8.17
N PHE A 29 4.98 15.61 7.92
CA PHE A 29 6.39 15.31 7.72
C PHE A 29 6.63 14.92 6.27
N PHE A 30 7.84 15.18 5.79
CA PHE A 30 8.28 14.53 4.57
C PHE A 30 8.39 13.03 4.83
N PRO A 31 8.08 12.18 3.84
CA PRO A 31 8.40 10.76 3.94
C PRO A 31 9.91 10.55 4.21
N GLU A 32 10.23 9.52 4.97
CA GLU A 32 11.61 9.10 5.23
C GLU A 32 12.30 8.58 3.95
N GLU A 33 13.62 8.41 4.04
CA GLU A 33 14.38 7.81 2.94
C GLU A 33 13.90 6.38 2.65
N ARG A 34 13.98 5.97 1.38
CA ARG A 34 13.57 4.62 0.93
C ARG A 34 14.37 3.53 1.65
N GLU A 35 15.66 3.81 1.88
CA GLU A 35 16.60 3.01 2.64
C GLU A 35 16.16 2.81 4.09
N HIS A 36 15.49 3.79 4.69
CA HIS A 36 15.01 3.73 6.07
C HIS A 36 13.69 2.96 6.17
N ILE A 37 12.75 3.23 5.26
CA ILE A 37 11.48 2.51 5.18
C ILE A 37 11.74 1.02 4.87
N ASP A 38 12.74 0.76 4.03
CA ASP A 38 13.19 -0.57 3.58
C ASP A 38 12.04 -1.47 3.11
N THR A 39 11.18 -0.95 2.22
CA THR A 39 10.05 -1.72 1.69
C THR A 39 10.56 -2.98 0.99
N ARG A 40 9.95 -4.11 1.34
CA ARG A 40 10.24 -5.43 0.81
C ARG A 40 8.99 -6.02 0.19
N PHE A 41 9.16 -6.69 -0.93
CA PHE A 41 8.11 -7.37 -1.65
C PHE A 41 8.43 -8.85 -1.66
N VAL A 42 7.57 -9.66 -1.04
CA VAL A 42 7.77 -11.10 -1.00
C VAL A 42 6.71 -11.78 -1.84
N LEU A 43 7.13 -12.30 -3.00
CA LEU A 43 6.27 -12.99 -3.94
C LEU A 43 6.08 -14.44 -3.52
N TYR A 44 4.83 -14.85 -3.48
CA TYR A 44 4.38 -16.22 -3.31
C TYR A 44 3.55 -16.67 -4.50
N SER A 45 3.65 -17.96 -4.76
CA SER A 45 2.88 -18.74 -5.71
C SER A 45 2.73 -20.15 -5.14
N ARG A 46 1.98 -21.02 -5.81
CA ARG A 46 1.89 -22.44 -5.42
C ARG A 46 3.26 -23.12 -5.51
N GLU A 47 4.13 -22.66 -6.41
CA GLU A 47 5.46 -23.21 -6.63
C GLU A 47 6.46 -22.90 -5.49
N ASN A 48 6.31 -21.79 -4.77
CA ASN A 48 7.26 -21.36 -3.73
C ASN A 48 6.62 -21.01 -2.38
N ALA A 49 5.40 -21.52 -2.11
CA ALA A 49 4.54 -21.11 -0.99
C ALA A 49 5.20 -21.03 0.40
N LYS A 50 6.28 -21.79 0.64
CA LYS A 50 7.00 -21.81 1.93
C LYS A 50 8.05 -20.70 2.07
N ARG A 51 8.79 -20.37 1.01
CA ARG A 51 9.96 -19.48 1.07
C ARG A 51 9.65 -18.10 0.49
N GLY A 52 8.94 -18.07 -0.64
CA GLY A 52 8.72 -16.86 -1.43
C GLY A 52 10.01 -16.34 -2.08
N GLU A 53 9.84 -15.42 -3.03
CA GLU A 53 10.93 -14.71 -3.70
C GLU A 53 10.94 -13.26 -3.19
N LEU A 54 12.07 -12.82 -2.63
CA LEU A 54 12.21 -11.49 -2.06
C LEU A 54 12.74 -10.51 -3.10
N LEU A 55 12.04 -9.39 -3.25
CA LEU A 55 12.52 -8.17 -3.88
C LEU A 55 12.59 -7.06 -2.83
N LYS A 56 13.48 -6.11 -3.04
CA LYS A 56 13.60 -4.90 -2.22
C LYS A 56 13.08 -3.70 -3.02
N TRP A 57 12.83 -2.59 -2.32
CA TRP A 57 12.52 -1.30 -2.94
C TRP A 57 13.54 -0.89 -4.01
N SER A 58 14.81 -1.27 -3.84
CA SER A 58 15.92 -0.98 -4.73
C SER A 58 16.09 -1.98 -5.87
N SER A 59 15.24 -3.02 -5.95
CA SER A 59 15.42 -4.08 -6.94
C SER A 59 15.31 -3.56 -8.38
N THR A 60 16.26 -3.95 -9.22
CA THR A 60 16.36 -3.45 -10.60
C THR A 60 15.33 -4.11 -11.52
N GLN A 61 15.18 -3.58 -12.74
CA GLN A 61 14.32 -4.18 -13.75
C GLN A 61 14.74 -5.62 -14.08
N GLU A 62 16.05 -5.89 -14.11
CA GLU A 62 16.64 -7.19 -14.41
C GLU A 62 16.39 -8.19 -13.28
N GLU A 63 16.45 -7.74 -12.03
CA GLU A 63 16.12 -8.59 -10.88
C GLU A 63 14.63 -8.96 -10.86
N VAL A 64 13.74 -7.99 -11.15
CA VAL A 64 12.30 -8.27 -11.30
C VAL A 64 12.05 -9.27 -12.44
N ALA A 65 12.72 -9.11 -13.58
CA ALA A 65 12.57 -10.02 -14.72
C ALA A 65 13.09 -11.45 -14.47
N ARG A 66 13.85 -11.66 -13.38
CA ARG A 66 14.35 -12.98 -12.98
C ARG A 66 13.44 -13.72 -12.00
N LEU A 67 12.32 -13.13 -11.58
CA LEU A 67 11.33 -13.83 -10.75
C LEU A 67 10.91 -15.12 -11.44
N ALA A 68 11.21 -16.25 -10.80
CA ALA A 68 11.05 -17.58 -11.36
C ALA A 68 9.60 -18.05 -11.33
N THR A 69 8.81 -17.59 -10.34
CA THR A 69 7.45 -18.10 -10.12
C THR A 69 6.35 -17.10 -10.44
N PHE A 70 6.68 -15.86 -10.80
CA PHE A 70 5.69 -14.89 -11.25
C PHE A 70 5.13 -15.29 -12.62
N LYS A 71 3.81 -15.30 -12.76
CA LYS A 71 3.16 -15.50 -14.07
C LYS A 71 2.12 -14.41 -14.32
N ALA A 72 2.30 -13.64 -15.39
CA ALA A 72 1.39 -12.55 -15.78
C ALA A 72 -0.03 -13.03 -16.14
N SER A 73 -0.19 -14.30 -16.52
CA SER A 73 -1.50 -14.92 -16.77
C SER A 73 -2.33 -15.15 -15.50
N ARG A 74 -1.71 -15.07 -14.32
CA ARG A 74 -2.37 -15.24 -13.03
C ARG A 74 -2.82 -13.88 -12.47
N PRO A 75 -3.96 -13.82 -11.78
CA PRO A 75 -4.29 -12.64 -10.98
C PRO A 75 -3.25 -12.44 -9.88
N THR A 76 -2.96 -11.16 -9.58
CA THR A 76 -1.96 -10.81 -8.56
C THR A 76 -2.64 -10.16 -7.37
N LYS A 77 -2.47 -10.74 -6.18
CA LYS A 77 -2.95 -10.21 -4.90
C LYS A 77 -1.79 -9.52 -4.19
N VAL A 78 -1.92 -8.25 -3.86
CA VAL A 78 -0.90 -7.49 -3.11
C VAL A 78 -1.43 -7.23 -1.72
N LEU A 79 -0.75 -7.73 -0.68
CA LEU A 79 -1.18 -7.61 0.72
C LEU A 79 -0.31 -6.59 1.43
N VAL A 80 -0.95 -5.56 2.00
CA VAL A 80 -0.27 -4.43 2.63
C VAL A 80 -0.73 -4.28 4.07
N HIS A 81 0.21 -4.37 5.02
CA HIS A 81 -0.08 -4.19 6.44
C HIS A 81 -0.13 -2.71 6.86
N GLY A 82 -0.56 -2.47 8.10
CA GLY A 82 -0.76 -1.14 8.66
C GLY A 82 0.32 -0.68 9.64
N TRP A 83 -0.05 0.27 10.51
CA TRP A 83 0.77 0.83 11.56
C TRP A 83 1.19 -0.22 12.61
N VAL A 84 2.48 -0.24 13.00
CA VAL A 84 3.08 -1.13 14.02
C VAL A 84 2.96 -2.64 13.73
N ASP A 85 2.28 -3.02 12.65
CA ASP A 85 2.19 -4.40 12.18
C ASP A 85 3.48 -4.81 11.45
N THR A 86 3.91 -6.07 11.55
CA THR A 86 5.12 -6.55 10.82
C THR A 86 4.87 -7.95 10.30
N VAL A 87 5.69 -8.46 9.37
CA VAL A 87 5.59 -9.87 8.95
C VAL A 87 5.80 -10.86 10.12
N PHE A 88 6.47 -10.42 11.19
CA PHE A 88 6.69 -11.23 12.39
C PHE A 88 5.49 -11.25 13.35
N PHE A 89 4.71 -10.16 13.47
CA PHE A 89 3.47 -10.11 14.27
C PHE A 89 2.21 -10.42 13.44
N GLY A 90 2.29 -10.25 12.12
CA GLY A 90 1.22 -10.35 11.13
C GLY A 90 1.05 -11.76 10.56
N ALA A 91 0.83 -12.75 11.43
CA ALA A 91 0.48 -14.12 11.00
C ALA A 91 -0.70 -14.15 10.00
N TRP A 92 -1.55 -13.12 10.02
CA TRP A 92 -2.65 -12.93 9.09
C TRP A 92 -2.19 -12.81 7.63
N LEU A 93 -1.08 -12.12 7.32
CA LEU A 93 -0.56 -11.99 5.95
C LEU A 93 -0.24 -13.38 5.38
N ARG A 94 0.44 -14.21 6.16
CA ARG A 94 0.76 -15.60 5.78
C ARG A 94 -0.47 -16.48 5.66
N LYS A 95 -1.43 -16.34 6.57
CA LYS A 95 -2.71 -17.05 6.52
C LYS A 95 -3.51 -16.67 5.27
N MET A 96 -3.58 -15.38 4.95
CA MET A 96 -4.23 -14.89 3.72
C MET A 96 -3.52 -15.37 2.46
N THR A 97 -2.19 -15.29 2.40
CA THR A 97 -1.42 -15.87 1.30
C THR A 97 -1.74 -17.36 1.13
N THR A 98 -1.74 -18.12 2.21
CA THR A 98 -2.09 -19.55 2.18
C THR A 98 -3.51 -19.75 1.67
N ALA A 99 -4.48 -19.00 2.19
CA ALA A 99 -5.87 -19.09 1.76
C ALA A 99 -6.04 -18.80 0.27
N PHE A 100 -5.42 -17.73 -0.25
CA PHE A 100 -5.47 -17.39 -1.67
C PHE A 100 -4.87 -18.50 -2.54
N LEU A 101 -3.71 -19.02 -2.16
CA LEU A 101 -3.04 -20.09 -2.90
C LEU A 101 -3.79 -21.42 -2.84
N MET A 102 -4.52 -21.69 -1.75
CA MET A 102 -5.40 -22.87 -1.64
C MET A 102 -6.58 -22.81 -2.61
N VAL A 103 -7.24 -21.65 -2.73
CA VAL A 103 -8.46 -21.53 -3.54
C VAL A 103 -8.23 -21.20 -5.01
N GLY A 104 -7.08 -20.60 -5.36
CA GLY A 104 -6.80 -20.19 -6.74
C GLY A 104 -5.32 -20.27 -7.13
N ASP A 105 -5.07 -20.36 -8.44
CA ASP A 105 -3.72 -20.19 -9.00
C ASP A 105 -3.45 -18.71 -9.21
N CYS A 106 -2.75 -18.08 -8.26
CA CYS A 106 -2.51 -16.64 -8.24
C CYS A 106 -1.07 -16.32 -7.84
N ASN A 107 -0.62 -15.11 -8.16
CA ASN A 107 0.55 -14.51 -7.54
C ASN A 107 0.07 -13.80 -6.25
N VAL A 108 0.78 -13.95 -5.14
CA VAL A 108 0.52 -13.19 -3.92
C VAL A 108 1.78 -12.46 -3.50
N ILE A 109 1.74 -11.15 -3.40
CA ILE A 109 2.88 -10.31 -3.00
C ILE A 109 2.57 -9.72 -1.63
N ILE A 110 3.37 -10.05 -0.62
CA ILE A 110 3.33 -9.36 0.66
C ILE A 110 4.22 -8.12 0.55
N VAL A 111 3.68 -6.96 0.97
CA VAL A 111 4.42 -5.70 1.10
C VAL A 111 4.76 -5.51 2.58
N ASP A 112 6.04 -5.64 2.90
CA ASP A 112 6.59 -5.42 4.23
C ASP A 112 7.30 -4.07 4.26
N TRP A 113 6.75 -3.13 5.03
CA TRP A 113 7.28 -1.77 5.18
C TRP A 113 7.53 -1.43 6.65
N GLN A 114 7.87 -2.45 7.45
CA GLN A 114 8.10 -2.34 8.90
C GLN A 114 9.14 -1.27 9.31
N GLY A 115 10.05 -0.90 8.42
CA GLY A 115 11.03 0.16 8.70
C GLY A 115 10.39 1.55 8.80
N GLY A 116 9.26 1.77 8.11
CA GLY A 116 8.59 3.06 8.03
C GLY A 116 7.22 3.13 8.70
N ASN A 117 6.76 2.10 9.40
CA ASN A 117 5.39 2.02 9.92
C ASN A 117 5.24 2.19 11.44
N SER A 118 6.32 2.58 12.12
CA SER A 118 6.39 2.67 13.58
C SER A 118 6.12 4.10 14.09
N LEU A 119 6.38 4.36 15.38
CA LEU A 119 6.24 5.69 15.95
C LEU A 119 7.27 6.70 15.37
N PRO A 120 6.89 7.98 15.21
CA PRO A 120 5.57 8.55 15.49
C PRO A 120 4.55 8.25 14.37
N TYR A 121 3.27 8.09 14.73
CA TYR A 121 2.18 7.77 13.79
C TYR A 121 2.11 8.76 12.61
N THR A 122 2.42 10.02 12.85
CA THR A 122 2.48 11.09 11.84
C THR A 122 3.54 10.83 10.77
N GLN A 123 4.70 10.27 11.16
CA GLN A 123 5.76 9.89 10.23
C GLN A 123 5.37 8.63 9.45
N ALA A 124 4.79 7.62 10.11
CA ALA A 124 4.26 6.44 9.43
C ALA A 124 3.20 6.82 8.37
N THR A 125 2.32 7.75 8.71
CA THR A 125 1.33 8.31 7.77
C THR A 125 2.00 8.99 6.58
N ALA A 126 3.08 9.75 6.78
CA ALA A 126 3.83 10.33 5.66
C ALA A 126 4.49 9.26 4.78
N ASN A 127 5.05 8.21 5.39
CA ASN A 127 5.75 7.13 4.71
C ASN A 127 4.83 6.30 3.79
N THR A 128 3.53 6.21 4.11
CA THR A 128 2.55 5.51 3.24
C THR A 128 2.59 5.97 1.78
N ARG A 129 2.89 7.25 1.54
CA ARG A 129 3.01 7.84 0.20
C ARG A 129 4.16 7.21 -0.59
N VAL A 130 5.30 7.00 0.05
CA VAL A 130 6.48 6.36 -0.58
C VAL A 130 6.20 4.89 -0.82
N VAL A 131 5.64 4.17 0.14
CA VAL A 131 5.31 2.74 -0.03
C VAL A 131 4.32 2.54 -1.18
N GLY A 132 3.29 3.39 -1.29
CA GLY A 132 2.35 3.36 -2.41
C GLY A 132 3.03 3.60 -3.77
N ALA A 133 3.95 4.57 -3.83
CA ALA A 133 4.75 4.82 -5.02
C ALA A 133 5.67 3.63 -5.38
N GLU A 134 6.21 2.92 -4.39
CA GLU A 134 7.04 1.74 -4.60
C GLU A 134 6.25 0.53 -5.09
N ILE A 135 5.03 0.33 -4.58
CA ILE A 135 4.10 -0.67 -5.14
C ILE A 135 3.82 -0.35 -6.61
N ALA A 136 3.50 0.91 -6.93
CA ALA A 136 3.25 1.32 -8.31
C ALA A 136 4.47 1.09 -9.22
N LEU A 137 5.67 1.41 -8.73
CA LEU A 137 6.93 1.14 -9.44
C LEU A 137 7.12 -0.37 -9.67
N LEU A 138 6.86 -1.22 -8.68
CA LEU A 138 6.96 -2.67 -8.84
C LEU A 138 5.95 -3.18 -9.88
N VAL A 139 4.70 -2.73 -9.84
CA VAL A 139 3.67 -3.13 -10.82
C VAL A 139 4.11 -2.76 -12.24
N ASN A 140 4.66 -1.55 -12.44
CA ASN A 140 5.21 -1.14 -13.72
C ASN A 140 6.41 -2.01 -14.17
N LYS A 141 7.30 -2.40 -13.25
CA LYS A 141 8.41 -3.32 -13.55
C LYS A 141 7.91 -4.72 -13.93
N LEU A 142 6.86 -5.22 -13.28
CA LEU A 142 6.21 -6.51 -13.61
C LEU A 142 5.47 -6.47 -14.95
N GLU A 143 4.79 -5.36 -15.26
CA GLU A 143 4.18 -5.10 -16.57
C GLU A 143 5.25 -5.14 -17.66
N LYS A 144 6.36 -4.42 -17.47
CA LYS A 144 7.48 -4.39 -18.42
C LYS A 144 8.19 -5.73 -18.59
N ALA A 145 8.39 -6.48 -17.50
CA ALA A 145 9.11 -7.75 -17.53
C ALA A 145 8.28 -8.92 -18.09
N PHE A 146 6.99 -8.98 -17.75
CA PHE A 146 6.16 -10.17 -17.97
C PHE A 146 4.88 -9.90 -18.77
N GLY A 147 4.57 -8.65 -19.10
CA GLY A 147 3.30 -8.28 -19.74
C GLY A 147 2.10 -8.38 -18.80
N ALA A 148 2.31 -8.25 -17.48
CA ALA A 148 1.23 -8.24 -16.50
C ALA A 148 0.32 -7.03 -16.71
N LYS A 149 -1.00 -7.25 -16.73
CA LYS A 149 -1.99 -6.18 -16.93
C LYS A 149 -2.42 -5.62 -15.58
N ARG A 150 -2.44 -4.29 -15.45
CA ARG A 150 -2.85 -3.59 -14.21
C ARG A 150 -4.24 -3.98 -13.71
N ASP A 151 -5.15 -4.35 -14.62
CA ASP A 151 -6.50 -4.76 -14.28
C ASP A 151 -6.61 -6.17 -13.68
N THR A 152 -5.53 -6.96 -13.67
CA THR A 152 -5.46 -8.25 -12.96
C THR A 152 -4.88 -8.12 -11.55
N PHE A 153 -4.46 -6.92 -11.14
CA PHE A 153 -3.98 -6.64 -9.79
C PHE A 153 -5.11 -6.30 -8.85
N HIS A 154 -5.01 -6.84 -7.64
CA HIS A 154 -5.90 -6.56 -6.52
C HIS A 154 -5.05 -6.24 -5.29
N ILE A 155 -5.07 -4.99 -4.84
CA ILE A 155 -4.33 -4.54 -3.66
C ILE A 155 -5.26 -4.57 -2.45
N LEU A 156 -4.88 -5.27 -1.40
CA LEU A 156 -5.61 -5.38 -0.14
C LEU A 156 -4.78 -4.72 0.94
N GLY A 157 -5.29 -3.64 1.51
CA GLY A 157 -4.58 -2.83 2.49
C GLY A 157 -5.33 -2.76 3.80
N HIS A 158 -4.66 -3.05 4.91
CA HIS A 158 -5.23 -2.95 6.26
C HIS A 158 -4.76 -1.69 6.99
N SER A 159 -5.67 -0.96 7.65
CA SER A 159 -5.35 0.26 8.41
C SER A 159 -4.59 1.27 7.52
N LEU A 160 -3.38 1.73 7.90
CA LEU A 160 -2.53 2.59 7.04
C LEU A 160 -2.25 1.95 5.66
N GLY A 161 -2.24 0.62 5.57
CA GLY A 161 -2.06 -0.12 4.34
C GLY A 161 -3.17 0.12 3.31
N ALA A 162 -4.39 0.48 3.75
CA ALA A 162 -5.47 0.84 2.85
C ALA A 162 -5.15 2.12 2.06
N HIS A 163 -4.56 3.11 2.72
CA HIS A 163 -4.13 4.35 2.07
C HIS A 163 -2.85 4.16 1.25
N VAL A 164 -1.95 3.26 1.66
CA VAL A 164 -0.86 2.79 0.80
C VAL A 164 -1.40 2.23 -0.51
N ALA A 165 -2.48 1.44 -0.46
CA ALA A 165 -3.14 0.92 -1.65
C ALA A 165 -3.75 2.03 -2.52
N GLY A 166 -4.39 3.03 -1.90
CA GLY A 166 -4.91 4.22 -2.60
C GLY A 166 -3.80 4.97 -3.35
N TYR A 167 -2.70 5.33 -2.66
CA TYR A 167 -1.56 5.99 -3.30
C TYR A 167 -0.92 5.16 -4.43
N ALA A 168 -0.94 3.84 -4.33
CA ALA A 168 -0.51 2.98 -5.44
C ALA A 168 -1.49 3.08 -6.62
N GLY A 169 -2.80 3.06 -6.36
CA GLY A 169 -3.88 3.19 -7.33
C GLY A 169 -3.84 4.49 -8.13
N GLU A 170 -3.66 5.64 -7.47
CA GLU A 170 -3.49 6.95 -8.12
C GLU A 170 -2.39 6.95 -9.20
N ARG A 171 -1.35 6.13 -8.99
CA ARG A 171 -0.17 6.01 -9.88
C ARG A 171 -0.32 4.90 -10.91
N LEU A 172 -1.40 4.13 -10.85
CA LEU A 172 -1.68 2.99 -11.71
C LEU A 172 -3.04 3.14 -12.40
N PRO A 173 -3.16 4.05 -13.40
CA PRO A 173 -4.38 4.17 -14.19
C PRO A 173 -4.85 2.81 -14.71
N GLY A 174 -6.11 2.47 -14.45
CA GLY A 174 -6.72 1.20 -14.83
C GLY A 174 -6.45 0.03 -13.89
N LEU A 175 -5.96 0.27 -12.67
CA LEU A 175 -5.81 -0.75 -11.62
C LEU A 175 -7.12 -1.53 -11.40
N GLY A 176 -7.01 -2.85 -11.25
CA GLY A 176 -8.16 -3.75 -11.19
C GLY A 176 -9.04 -3.55 -9.97
N ARG A 177 -8.48 -3.72 -8.77
CA ARG A 177 -9.25 -3.63 -7.52
C ARG A 177 -8.40 -3.17 -6.35
N ILE A 178 -8.99 -2.39 -5.45
CA ILE A 178 -8.48 -2.17 -4.10
C ILE A 178 -9.52 -2.66 -3.08
N THR A 179 -9.08 -3.38 -2.06
CA THR A 179 -9.89 -3.65 -0.87
C THR A 179 -9.28 -2.96 0.35
N GLY A 180 -10.01 -2.02 0.93
CA GLY A 180 -9.67 -1.40 2.21
C GLY A 180 -10.18 -2.24 3.37
N LEU A 181 -9.28 -2.76 4.19
CA LEU A 181 -9.60 -3.50 5.41
C LEU A 181 -9.44 -2.56 6.59
N ASP A 182 -10.56 -1.99 7.04
CA ASP A 182 -10.63 -1.01 8.12
C ASP A 182 -9.63 0.15 7.93
N PRO A 183 -9.79 0.98 6.87
CA PRO A 183 -8.85 2.06 6.57
C PRO A 183 -8.67 3.00 7.78
N ALA A 184 -7.43 3.46 8.01
CA ALA A 184 -7.13 4.24 9.21
C ALA A 184 -7.78 5.64 9.15
N ASP A 185 -8.53 6.00 10.20
CA ASP A 185 -9.21 7.28 10.29
C ASP A 185 -8.26 8.49 10.49
N PRO A 186 -7.35 8.50 11.50
CA PRO A 186 -6.57 9.69 11.81
C PRO A 186 -5.64 10.05 10.66
N TYR A 187 -5.63 11.34 10.29
CA TYR A 187 -4.86 11.93 9.18
C TYR A 187 -5.38 11.66 7.76
N PHE A 188 -6.50 10.96 7.63
CA PHE A 188 -7.12 10.64 6.34
C PHE A 188 -8.59 11.05 6.26
N GLN A 189 -9.37 10.85 7.33
CA GLN A 189 -10.77 11.29 7.37
C GLN A 189 -10.87 12.79 7.07
N HIS A 190 -11.87 13.17 6.27
CA HIS A 190 -12.12 14.55 5.82
C HIS A 190 -11.01 15.20 4.97
N MET A 191 -9.93 14.49 4.68
CA MET A 191 -8.92 14.97 3.74
C MET A 191 -9.43 14.83 2.29
N PRO A 192 -8.93 15.65 1.35
CA PRO A 192 -9.19 15.49 -0.08
C PRO A 192 -8.82 14.09 -0.56
N ARG A 193 -9.47 13.65 -1.64
CA ARG A 193 -9.29 12.30 -2.19
C ARG A 193 -7.82 11.96 -2.46
N GLU A 194 -7.01 12.94 -2.87
CA GLU A 194 -5.59 12.77 -3.19
C GLU A 194 -4.71 12.40 -1.98
N VAL A 195 -5.29 12.39 -0.78
CA VAL A 195 -4.60 12.12 0.48
C VAL A 195 -4.99 10.77 1.06
N ARG A 196 -6.05 10.12 0.57
CA ARG A 196 -6.66 8.94 1.18
C ARG A 196 -7.03 7.91 0.12
N LEU A 197 -7.55 6.77 0.59
CA LEU A 197 -8.18 5.82 -0.33
C LEU A 197 -9.45 6.48 -0.86
N ASP A 198 -9.75 6.33 -2.14
CA ASP A 198 -10.99 6.79 -2.75
C ASP A 198 -11.46 5.90 -3.92
N PRO A 199 -12.76 5.90 -4.28
CA PRO A 199 -13.29 5.12 -5.41
C PRO A 199 -12.58 5.29 -6.75
N THR A 200 -11.85 6.38 -6.98
CA THR A 200 -11.10 6.63 -8.23
C THR A 200 -9.76 5.91 -8.32
N ASP A 201 -9.26 5.34 -7.21
CA ASP A 201 -7.94 4.69 -7.15
C ASP A 201 -7.88 3.35 -7.90
N ALA A 202 -9.03 2.73 -8.18
CA ALA A 202 -9.11 1.49 -8.97
C ALA A 202 -10.47 1.38 -9.68
N ARG A 203 -10.58 0.44 -10.62
CA ARG A 203 -11.88 0.13 -11.28
C ARG A 203 -12.94 -0.34 -10.28
N LEU A 204 -12.52 -0.97 -9.20
CA LEU A 204 -13.36 -1.34 -8.07
C LEU A 204 -12.61 -1.06 -6.77
N VAL A 205 -13.25 -0.29 -5.89
CA VAL A 205 -12.81 -0.11 -4.51
C VAL A 205 -13.91 -0.63 -3.60
N ASP A 206 -13.58 -1.60 -2.75
CA ASP A 206 -14.48 -2.13 -1.73
C ASP A 206 -13.85 -2.00 -0.34
N VAL A 207 -14.65 -1.61 0.65
CA VAL A 207 -14.14 -1.29 1.98
C VAL A 207 -14.94 -2.03 3.04
N LEU A 208 -14.24 -2.63 4.00
CA LEU A 208 -14.80 -3.28 5.16
C LEU A 208 -14.47 -2.43 6.38
N HIS A 209 -15.49 -1.94 7.09
CA HIS A 209 -15.31 -1.20 8.34
C HIS A 209 -15.63 -2.11 9.52
N THR A 210 -14.69 -2.19 10.46
CA THR A 210 -14.81 -3.02 11.67
C THR A 210 -14.55 -2.24 12.95
N ASP A 211 -13.89 -1.08 12.85
CA ASP A 211 -13.71 -0.10 13.95
C ASP A 211 -14.00 1.32 13.45
N GLY A 212 -15.21 1.51 12.90
CA GLY A 212 -15.56 2.73 12.18
C GLY A 212 -16.00 3.93 13.02
N ALA A 213 -15.83 3.90 14.34
CA ALA A 213 -16.14 5.05 15.19
C ALA A 213 -15.03 6.11 15.04
N SER A 214 -15.37 7.36 14.73
CA SER A 214 -14.33 8.40 14.60
C SER A 214 -13.67 8.66 15.94
N VAL A 215 -12.35 8.80 15.93
CA VAL A 215 -11.55 9.13 17.11
C VAL A 215 -11.84 10.56 17.61
N PHE A 216 -12.37 11.42 16.74
CA PHE A 216 -12.72 12.81 17.06
C PHE A 216 -14.17 13.00 17.49
N ASP A 217 -15.02 11.98 17.33
CA ASP A 217 -16.45 12.05 17.60
C ASP A 217 -16.78 11.64 19.04
N ILE A 218 -16.56 12.56 19.99
CA ILE A 218 -16.97 12.34 21.39
C ILE A 218 -18.49 12.54 21.57
N TYR A 219 -19.22 13.07 20.57
CA TYR A 219 -20.66 13.40 20.73
C TYR A 219 -21.63 13.06 19.58
N LYS A 220 -21.18 12.58 18.43
CA LYS A 220 -22.07 12.09 17.36
C LYS A 220 -21.39 10.98 16.60
N ALA A 221 -22.03 9.83 16.46
CA ALA A 221 -21.52 8.75 15.62
C ALA A 221 -21.64 9.13 14.13
N GLU A 222 -20.77 10.00 13.63
CA GLU A 222 -20.59 10.31 12.20
C GLU A 222 -19.28 9.67 11.69
N GLY A 223 -19.07 8.40 12.03
CA GLY A 223 -18.00 7.58 11.45
C GLY A 223 -18.41 6.96 10.11
N LEU A 224 -17.41 6.73 9.24
CA LEU A 224 -17.37 5.98 7.95
C LEU A 224 -16.82 6.77 6.72
N GLY A 225 -16.33 8.00 6.89
CA GLY A 225 -15.64 8.79 5.85
C GLY A 225 -14.15 8.49 5.68
N MET A 226 -13.75 7.21 5.77
CA MET A 226 -12.36 6.74 5.74
C MET A 226 -11.90 6.27 4.33
N TYR A 227 -12.74 6.50 3.31
CA TYR A 227 -12.50 6.20 1.90
C TYR A 227 -13.32 7.15 1.01
#